data_AF-A0A9P7J4Q5-F1
#
_entry.id   AF-A0A9P7J4Q5-F1
#
_cell.length_a   1.000
_cell.length_b   1.000
_cell.length_c   1.000
_cell.angle_alpha   90.00
_cell.angle_beta   90.00
_cell.angle_gamma   90.00
#
_symmetry.space_group_name_H-M   'P 1'
#
loop_
_entity.id
_entity.type
_entity.pdbx_description
1 polymer ?
#
loop_
_entity_poly.entity_id
_entity_poly.type
_entity_poly.pdbx_seq_one_letter_code
_entity_poly.pdbx_strand_id
1 'polypeptide(L)'
;MPSVDLETAIKQEEEYLRKVHPTVDDIPGCMTLFDEFLQCHVLGTQIKSLYRYGQMSECGVKKEDFKFCMSLKFMHPEQKRDAWIRRRAEWWAHRRLGKSSENVWDMRK
;
A
#
# COMPACT_ATOMS: atom_id res chain seq x y z
N MET A 1 -12.07 -9.74 -20.80
CA MET A 1 -11.02 -10.23 -19.90
C MET A 1 -11.68 -11.18 -18.92
N PRO A 2 -11.12 -12.37 -18.64
CA PRO A 2 -11.64 -13.19 -17.54
C PRO A 2 -11.54 -12.32 -16.29
N SER A 3 -12.68 -12.10 -15.62
CA SER A 3 -12.73 -11.37 -14.37
C SER A 3 -11.89 -12.13 -13.36
N VAL A 4 -10.63 -11.73 -13.19
CA VAL A 4 -9.80 -12.26 -12.11
C VAL A 4 -10.53 -11.91 -10.83
N ASP A 5 -10.94 -12.95 -10.10
CA ASP A 5 -11.67 -12.80 -8.86
C ASP A 5 -10.78 -12.12 -7.82
N LEU A 6 -11.36 -11.27 -6.97
CA LEU A 6 -10.61 -10.48 -5.97
C LEU A 6 -9.76 -11.37 -5.09
N GLU A 7 -10.29 -12.52 -4.67
CA GLU A 7 -9.56 -13.47 -3.84
C GLU A 7 -8.32 -14.05 -4.55
N THR A 8 -8.44 -14.32 -5.86
CA THR A 8 -7.32 -14.83 -6.64
C THR A 8 -6.23 -13.76 -6.83
N ALA A 9 -6.63 -12.50 -7.02
CA ALA A 9 -5.70 -11.38 -7.09
C ALA A 9 -4.96 -11.19 -5.75
N ILE A 10 -5.68 -11.25 -4.62
CA ILE A 10 -5.06 -11.12 -3.28
C ILE A 10 -4.02 -12.22 -3.06
N LYS A 11 -4.32 -13.48 -3.38
CA LYS A 11 -3.37 -14.60 -3.24
C LYS A 11 -2.10 -14.40 -4.07
N GLN A 12 -2.25 -13.94 -5.32
CA GLN A 12 -1.10 -13.63 -6.19
C GLN A 12 -0.22 -12.52 -5.61
N GLU A 13 -0.84 -11.43 -5.14
CA GLU A 13 -0.10 -10.32 -4.53
C GLU A 13 0.56 -10.75 -3.20
N GLU A 14 -0.09 -11.59 -2.42
CA GLU A 14 0.48 -12.12 -1.17
C GLU A 14 1.72 -12.98 -1.42
N GLU A 15 1.65 -13.91 -2.39
CA GLU A 15 2.80 -14.74 -2.80
C GLU A 15 3.97 -13.89 -3.31
N TYR A 16 3.66 -12.84 -4.08
CA TYR A 16 4.66 -11.90 -4.56
C TYR A 16 5.30 -11.12 -3.40
N LEU A 17 4.50 -10.53 -2.51
CA LEU A 17 4.99 -9.75 -1.37
C LEU A 17 5.80 -10.59 -0.38
N ARG A 18 5.44 -11.87 -0.18
CA ARG A 18 6.23 -12.81 0.63
C ARG A 18 7.63 -13.05 0.06
N LYS A 19 7.78 -13.03 -1.27
CA LYS A 19 9.09 -13.15 -1.95
C LYS A 19 9.89 -11.85 -1.85
N VAL A 20 9.21 -10.70 -1.95
CA VAL A 20 9.85 -9.37 -1.87
C VAL A 20 10.32 -9.03 -0.45
N HIS A 21 9.55 -9.41 0.56
CA HIS A 21 9.84 -9.14 1.97
C HIS A 21 10.09 -10.45 2.73
N PRO A 22 11.22 -11.15 2.50
CA PRO A 22 11.46 -12.47 3.09
C PRO A 22 11.60 -12.43 4.62
N THR A 23 12.14 -11.34 5.18
CA THR A 23 12.43 -11.22 6.63
C THR A 23 11.48 -10.26 7.33
N VAL A 24 11.53 -10.23 8.67
CA VAL A 24 10.75 -9.31 9.50
C VAL A 24 11.26 -7.88 9.41
N ASP A 25 12.57 -7.70 9.21
CA ASP A 25 13.23 -6.40 9.15
C ASP A 25 12.89 -5.62 7.86
N ASP A 26 12.40 -6.32 6.83
CA ASP A 26 11.97 -5.74 5.56
C ASP A 26 10.66 -4.94 5.67
N ILE A 27 10.00 -4.97 6.83
CA ILE A 27 8.71 -4.30 7.08
C ILE A 27 8.95 -2.99 7.83
N PRO A 28 8.31 -1.89 7.39
CA PRO A 28 8.49 -0.61 8.04
C PRO A 28 8.06 -0.63 9.51
N GLY A 29 8.87 0.03 10.35
CA GLY A 29 8.53 0.28 11.74
C GLY A 29 7.35 1.26 11.88
N CYS A 30 6.72 1.30 13.05
CA CYS A 30 5.60 2.23 13.23
C CYS A 30 6.06 3.71 13.22
N MET A 31 7.29 3.98 13.63
CA MET A 31 7.87 5.32 13.57
C MET A 31 8.14 5.76 12.13
N THR A 32 8.61 4.86 11.26
CA THR A 32 8.83 5.21 9.84
C THR A 32 7.51 5.53 9.15
N LEU A 33 6.44 4.78 9.46
CA LEU A 33 5.09 5.08 8.95
C LEU A 33 4.53 6.41 9.51
N PHE A 34 4.87 6.75 10.75
CA PHE A 34 4.51 8.04 11.34
C PHE A 34 5.22 9.20 10.64
N ASP A 35 6.53 9.07 10.39
CA ASP A 35 7.32 10.08 9.68
C ASP A 35 6.79 10.27 8.26
N GLU A 36 6.43 9.19 7.57
CA GLU A 36 5.78 9.25 6.25
C GLU A 36 4.45 10.02 6.28
N PHE A 37 3.64 9.79 7.31
CA PHE A 37 2.38 10.51 7.48
C PHE A 37 2.61 12.00 7.69
N LEU A 38 3.55 12.38 8.56
CA LEU A 38 3.90 13.79 8.78
C LEU A 38 4.49 14.44 7.52
N GLN A 39 5.38 13.74 6.82
CA GLN A 39 6.01 14.22 5.60
C GLN A 39 4.98 14.52 4.49
N CYS A 40 3.89 13.77 4.45
CA CYS A 40 2.78 14.04 3.53
C CYS A 40 2.10 15.39 3.83
N HIS A 41 1.98 15.77 5.11
CA HIS A 41 1.35 17.03 5.53
C HIS A 41 2.27 18.25 5.44
N VAL A 42 3.57 18.06 5.17
CA VAL A 42 4.50 19.18 5.00
C VAL A 42 4.05 20.07 3.83
N LEU A 43 3.98 21.38 4.10
CA LEU A 43 3.50 22.39 3.15
C LEU A 43 4.22 22.31 1.79
N GLY A 44 5.53 22.12 1.79
CA GLY A 44 6.30 22.00 0.55
C GLY A 44 5.87 20.81 -0.34
N THR A 45 5.51 19.67 0.26
CA THR A 45 5.01 18.49 -0.46
C THR A 45 3.62 18.77 -1.03
N GLN A 46 2.77 19.41 -0.24
CA GLN A 46 1.39 19.74 -0.61
C GLN A 46 1.34 20.77 -1.75
N ILE A 47 2.21 21.79 -1.73
CA ILE A 47 2.33 22.77 -2.82
C ILE A 47 2.75 22.09 -4.14
N LYS A 48 3.72 21.16 -4.08
CA LYS A 48 4.13 20.39 -5.26
C LYS A 48 3.00 19.52 -5.81
N SER A 49 2.22 18.88 -4.94
CA SER A 49 1.04 18.11 -5.35
C SER A 49 0.01 19.00 -6.03
N LEU A 50 -0.29 20.15 -5.43
CA LEU A 50 -1.24 21.12 -5.97
C LEU A 50 -0.79 21.62 -7.35
N TYR A 51 0.49 21.93 -7.53
CA TYR A 51 1.03 22.35 -8.82
C TYR A 51 0.94 21.26 -9.91
N ARG A 52 1.24 20.00 -9.57
CA ARG A 52 1.29 18.89 -10.55
C ARG A 52 -0.08 18.32 -10.90
N TYR A 53 -0.94 18.17 -9.89
CA TYR A 53 -2.20 17.42 -9.99
C TYR A 53 -3.44 18.29 -9.78
N GLY A 54 -3.28 19.57 -9.42
CA GLY A 54 -4.39 20.48 -9.15
C GLY A 54 -5.09 20.23 -7.81
N GLN A 55 -4.57 19.33 -6.98
CA GLN A 55 -5.14 18.99 -5.68
C GLN A 55 -4.07 18.70 -4.62
N MET A 56 -4.42 18.94 -3.37
CA MET A 56 -3.62 18.52 -2.21
C MET A 56 -3.50 17.00 -2.18
N SER A 57 -2.35 16.49 -1.74
CA SER A 57 -2.13 15.05 -1.65
C SER A 57 -2.97 14.44 -0.53
N GLU A 58 -3.65 13.33 -0.83
CA GLU A 58 -4.42 12.56 0.13
C GLU A 58 -3.51 11.80 1.11
N CYS A 59 -3.42 12.29 2.35
CA CYS A 59 -2.59 11.70 3.40
C CYS A 59 -3.32 10.65 4.26
N GLY A 60 -4.60 10.38 3.99
CA GLY A 60 -5.45 9.48 4.79
C GLY A 60 -4.90 8.04 4.85
N VAL A 61 -4.47 7.50 3.70
CA VAL A 61 -3.93 6.13 3.61
C VAL A 61 -2.70 5.95 4.51
N LYS A 62 -1.77 6.91 4.51
CA LYS A 62 -0.58 6.88 5.37
C LYS A 62 -0.92 6.91 6.86
N LYS A 63 -1.96 7.68 7.23
CA LYS A 63 -2.48 7.71 8.60
C LYS A 63 -3.05 6.35 9.01
N GLU A 64 -3.78 5.68 8.12
CA GLU A 64 -4.33 4.36 8.36
C GLU A 64 -3.23 3.31 8.51
N ASP A 65 -2.15 3.40 7.73
CA ASP A 65 -0.99 2.54 7.87
C ASP A 65 -0.31 2.67 9.23
N PHE A 66 -0.14 3.91 9.71
CA PHE A 66 0.36 4.16 11.05
C PHE A 66 -0.56 3.56 12.13
N LYS A 67 -1.88 3.82 12.04
CA LYS A 67 -2.87 3.27 12.99
C LYS A 67 -2.86 1.75 13.01
N PHE A 68 -2.78 1.12 11.84
CA PHE A 68 -2.73 -0.33 11.72
C PHE A 68 -1.46 -0.88 12.37
N CYS A 69 -0.29 -0.29 12.10
CA CYS A 69 0.95 -0.70 12.76
C CYS A 69 0.85 -0.62 14.29
N MET A 70 0.24 0.45 14.81
CA MET A 70 0.01 0.61 16.25
C MET A 70 -0.93 -0.44 16.84
N SER A 71 -1.95 -0.88 16.09
CA SER A 71 -2.84 -1.97 16.52
C SER A 71 -2.14 -3.33 16.64
N LEU A 72 -1.07 -3.56 15.86
CA LEU A 72 -0.28 -4.78 15.86
C LEU A 72 0.91 -4.76 16.85
N LYS A 73 1.06 -3.69 17.64
CA LYS A 73 2.24 -3.46 18.50
C LYS A 73 2.55 -4.60 19.46
N PHE A 74 1.53 -5.31 19.95
CA PHE A 74 1.68 -6.39 20.94
C PHE A 74 1.78 -7.79 20.33
N MET A 75 1.74 -7.91 19.00
CA MET A 75 1.83 -9.20 18.32
C MET A 75 3.28 -9.67 18.15
N HIS A 76 3.45 -10.97 17.96
CA HIS A 76 4.76 -11.53 17.62
C HIS A 76 5.27 -10.91 16.30
N PRO A 77 6.59 -10.66 16.14
CA PRO A 77 7.11 -9.99 14.95
C PRO A 77 6.76 -10.70 13.63
N GLU A 78 6.70 -12.04 13.64
CA GLU A 78 6.25 -12.83 12.47
C GLU A 78 4.77 -12.64 12.16
N GLN A 79 3.90 -12.61 13.18
CA GLN A 79 2.47 -12.36 12.99
C GLN A 79 2.20 -10.94 12.48
N LYS A 80 2.98 -9.96 12.97
CA LYS A 80 2.95 -8.59 12.48
C LYS A 80 3.32 -8.55 10.99
N ARG A 81 4.33 -9.33 10.59
CA ARG A 81 4.76 -9.45 9.19
C ARG A 81 3.64 -9.99 8.31
N ASP A 82 3.05 -11.10 8.70
CA ASP A 82 1.99 -11.73 7.90
C ASP A 82 0.75 -10.82 7.80
N ALA A 83 0.36 -10.17 8.90
CA ALA A 83 -0.75 -9.20 8.90
C ALA A 83 -0.46 -7.99 7.99
N TRP A 84 0.78 -7.49 7.98
CA TRP A 84 1.20 -6.40 7.11
C TRP A 84 1.16 -6.80 5.64
N ILE A 85 1.74 -7.95 5.29
CA ILE A 85 1.76 -8.48 3.93
C ILE A 85 0.33 -8.66 3.42
N ARG A 86 -0.56 -9.25 4.21
CA ARG A 86 -1.96 -9.46 3.82
C ARG A 86 -2.69 -8.16 3.52
N ARG A 87 -2.61 -7.17 4.42
CA ARG A 87 -3.24 -5.86 4.21
C ARG A 87 -2.68 -5.16 2.97
N ARG A 88 -1.38 -5.31 2.70
CA ARG A 88 -0.74 -4.74 1.52
C ARG A 88 -1.15 -5.46 0.24
N ALA A 89 -1.32 -6.78 0.27
CA ALA A 89 -1.85 -7.57 -0.83
C ALA A 89 -3.28 -7.15 -1.20
N GLU A 90 -4.15 -6.97 -0.20
CA GLU A 90 -5.51 -6.46 -0.39
C GLU A 90 -5.50 -5.08 -1.06
N TRP A 91 -4.65 -4.16 -0.58
CA TRP A 91 -4.53 -2.82 -1.17
C TRP A 91 -4.07 -2.84 -2.64
N TRP A 92 -3.08 -3.67 -2.98
CA TRP A 92 -2.60 -3.82 -4.36
C TRP A 92 -3.62 -4.50 -5.26
N ALA A 93 -4.28 -5.56 -4.78
CA ALA A 93 -5.33 -6.26 -5.50
C ALA A 93 -6.47 -5.31 -5.89
N HIS A 94 -6.92 -4.46 -4.97
CA HIS A 94 -7.95 -3.44 -5.26
C HIS A 94 -7.49 -2.43 -6.32
N ARG A 95 -6.23 -1.98 -6.28
CA ARG A 95 -5.69 -1.06 -7.31
C ARG A 95 -5.57 -1.74 -8.67
N ARG A 96 -5.14 -3.00 -8.71
CA ARG A 96 -4.95 -3.78 -9.94
C ARG A 96 -6.27 -4.08 -10.64
N LEU A 97 -7.32 -4.39 -9.88
CA LEU A 97 -8.67 -4.59 -10.41
C LEU A 97 -9.37 -3.27 -10.75
N GLY A 98 -8.90 -2.16 -10.19
CA GLY A 98 -9.32 -0.82 -10.56
C GLY A 98 -8.95 -0.45 -12.00
N LYS A 99 -9.42 0.71 -12.45
CA LYS A 99 -9.08 1.24 -13.77
C LYS A 99 -7.63 1.73 -13.76
N SER A 100 -6.72 0.93 -14.29
CA SER A 100 -5.31 1.27 -14.50
C SER A 100 -5.06 1.74 -15.94
N SER A 101 -4.02 2.54 -16.14
CA SER A 101 -3.52 2.92 -17.48
C SER A 101 -2.99 1.71 -18.26
N GLU A 102 -2.64 0.62 -17.59
CA GLU A 102 -2.23 -0.66 -18.20
C GLU A 102 -3.32 -1.22 -19.13
N ASN A 103 -4.59 -1.05 -18.76
CA ASN A 103 -5.75 -1.52 -19.54
C ASN A 103 -5.83 -0.86 -20.94
N VAL A 104 -5.22 0.32 -21.13
CA VAL A 104 -5.20 1.00 -22.43
C VAL A 104 -4.27 0.31 -23.43
N TRP A 105 -3.18 -0.29 -22.94
CA TRP A 105 -2.19 -0.95 -23.80
C TRP A 105 -2.72 -2.27 -24.37
N ASP A 106 -3.56 -2.98 -23.63
CA ASP A 106 -4.24 -4.19 -24.12
C ASP A 106 -5.22 -3.90 -25.25
N MET A 107 -5.84 -2.70 -25.29
CA MET A 107 -6.69 -2.28 -26.40
C MET A 107 -5.92 -1.92 -27.67
N ARG A 108 -4.60 -1.70 -27.57
CA ARG A 108 -3.74 -1.35 -28.72
C ARG A 108 -3.10 -2.56 -29.40
N LYS A 109 -3.25 -3.78 -28.85
CA LYS A 109 -2.84 -5.03 -29.49
C LYS A 109 -3.94 -5.57 -30.39
#